data_AF-A0A858QAT0-F1
#
_entry.id   AF-A0A858QAT0-F1
#
_cell.length_a   1.000
_cell.length_b   1.000
_cell.length_c   1.000
_cell.angle_alpha   90.00
_cell.angle_beta   90.00
_cell.angle_gamma   90.00
#
_symmetry.space_group_name_H-M   'P 1'
#
loop_
_entity.id
_entity.type
_entity.pdbx_description
1 polymer ?
#
loop_
_entity_poly.entity_id
_entity_poly.type
_entity_poly.pdbx_seq_one_letter_code
_entity_poly.pdbx_strand_id
1 'polypeptide(L)'
;MRDTPIDSQFSHKLRLDSEGLSGRSATVELTLFEFAAAADKAIDLSRPPLSSDRAAWTHPSDDSATQALAEQARHAGITTIRYQSVRDPDGFCWPC
;
A
#
# COMPACT_ATOMS: atom_id res chain seq x y z
N MET A 1 10.47 2.00 26.58
CA MET A 1 10.09 2.57 25.27
C MET A 1 11.18 2.13 24.31
N ARG A 2 10.92 1.04 23.57
CA ARG A 2 11.90 0.32 22.75
C ARG A 2 11.57 0.63 21.29
N ASP A 3 12.39 1.45 20.66
CA ASP A 3 12.41 1.60 19.21
C ASP A 3 13.19 0.42 18.63
N THR A 4 12.49 -0.58 18.12
CA THR A 4 13.11 -1.67 17.36
C THR A 4 13.38 -1.14 15.94
N PRO A 5 14.63 -1.11 15.44
CA PRO A 5 14.93 -0.62 14.11
C PRO A 5 14.38 -1.61 13.08
N ILE A 6 13.63 -1.09 12.10
CA ILE A 6 13.27 -1.83 10.89
C ILE A 6 14.57 -2.23 10.18
N ASP A 7 14.69 -3.52 9.90
CA ASP A 7 15.92 -4.20 9.53
C ASP A 7 16.49 -3.69 8.19
N SER A 8 17.40 -2.69 8.28
CA SER A 8 18.20 -2.13 7.17
C SER A 8 19.09 -3.16 6.47
N GLN A 9 19.12 -4.42 6.92
CA GLN A 9 19.97 -5.47 6.37
C GLN A 9 19.43 -6.09 5.07
N PHE A 10 18.11 -6.09 4.83
CA PHE A 10 17.55 -6.79 3.66
C PHE A 10 17.72 -6.03 2.33
N SER A 11 17.63 -4.71 2.35
CA SER A 11 17.78 -3.89 1.13
C SER A 11 19.21 -3.88 0.60
N HIS A 12 20.20 -3.99 1.49
CA HIS A 12 21.61 -4.00 1.11
C HIS A 12 22.04 -5.28 0.38
N LYS A 13 21.43 -6.43 0.67
CA LYS A 13 21.85 -7.72 0.10
C LYS A 13 21.42 -7.90 -1.36
N LEU A 14 20.17 -7.58 -1.70
CA LEU A 14 19.65 -7.79 -3.07
C LEU A 14 20.49 -7.07 -4.14
N ARG A 15 20.91 -5.83 -3.85
CA ARG A 15 21.70 -5.00 -4.78
C ARG A 15 23.15 -5.46 -4.89
N LEU A 16 23.77 -5.83 -3.77
CA LEU A 16 25.17 -6.26 -3.75
C LEU A 16 25.35 -7.67 -4.31
N ASP A 17 24.35 -8.54 -4.14
CA ASP A 17 24.41 -9.96 -4.56
C ASP A 17 23.96 -10.16 -6.02
N SER A 18 23.38 -9.13 -6.67
CA SER A 18 22.96 -9.20 -8.07
C SER A 18 24.04 -8.64 -8.99
N GLU A 19 24.78 -9.53 -9.67
CA GLU A 19 25.84 -9.17 -10.62
C GLU A 19 25.40 -8.12 -11.67
N GLY A 20 24.13 -8.18 -12.10
CA GLY A 20 23.53 -7.24 -13.06
C GLY A 20 23.25 -5.83 -12.51
N LEU A 21 23.42 -5.59 -11.20
CA LEU A 21 23.14 -4.31 -10.53
C LEU A 21 24.39 -3.68 -9.89
N SER A 22 25.48 -4.43 -9.73
CA SER A 22 26.68 -4.03 -8.99
C SER A 22 27.39 -2.78 -9.55
N GLY A 23 27.15 -2.42 -10.81
CA GLY A 23 27.74 -1.25 -11.48
C GLY A 23 26.74 -0.17 -11.94
N ARG A 24 25.44 -0.30 -11.63
CA ARG A 24 24.40 0.63 -12.12
C ARG A 24 24.13 1.71 -11.07
N SER A 25 24.04 2.98 -11.47
CA SER A 25 23.60 4.05 -10.55
C SER A 25 22.20 3.72 -10.01
N ALA A 26 21.94 4.03 -8.73
CA ALA A 26 20.65 3.81 -8.07
C ALA A 26 19.62 4.88 -8.43
N THR A 27 19.72 5.48 -9.61
CA THR A 27 18.80 6.54 -10.03
C THR A 27 17.60 5.88 -10.68
N VAL A 28 16.41 6.13 -10.13
CA VAL A 28 15.15 5.70 -10.72
C VAL A 28 14.48 6.94 -11.28
N GLU A 29 14.22 6.94 -12.59
CA GLU A 29 13.34 7.93 -13.20
C GLU A 29 11.89 7.54 -12.88
N LEU A 30 11.13 8.46 -12.31
CA LEU A 30 9.72 8.29 -11.99
C LEU A 30 8.93 9.31 -12.78
N THR A 31 7.87 8.87 -13.47
CA THR A 31 6.95 9.78 -14.15
C THR A 31 5.70 9.97 -13.31
N LEU A 32 5.37 11.24 -13.04
CA LEU A 32 4.14 11.62 -12.38
C LEU A 32 3.11 12.02 -13.44
N PHE A 33 1.87 11.57 -13.28
CA PHE A 33 0.74 11.99 -14.11
C PHE A 33 -0.41 12.43 -13.20
N GLU A 34 -1.19 13.38 -13.72
CA GLU A 34 -2.45 13.82 -13.12
C GLU A 34 -3.61 13.20 -13.89
N PHE A 35 -4.67 12.83 -13.18
CA PHE A 35 -5.90 12.32 -13.76
C PHE A 35 -7.08 12.73 -12.87
N ALA A 36 -8.25 12.89 -13.48
CA ALA A 36 -9.49 13.07 -12.75
C ALA A 36 -10.14 11.69 -12.53
N ALA A 37 -10.40 11.36 -11.26
CA ALA A 37 -11.05 10.11 -10.88
C ALA A 37 -12.54 10.37 -10.56
N ALA A 38 -13.42 9.56 -11.13
CA ALA A 38 -14.83 9.48 -10.73
C ALA A 38 -15.15 8.02 -10.40
N ALA A 39 -15.93 7.80 -9.34
CA ALA A 39 -16.26 6.48 -8.85
C ALA A 39 -17.77 6.37 -8.62
N ASP A 40 -18.42 5.49 -9.37
CA ASP A 40 -19.86 5.23 -9.21
C ASP A 40 -20.14 4.44 -7.93
N LYS A 41 -19.24 3.53 -7.57
CA LYS A 41 -19.31 2.73 -6.35
C LYS A 41 -17.97 2.72 -5.65
N ALA A 42 -17.97 3.22 -4.43
CA ALA A 42 -16.79 3.29 -3.58
C ALA A 42 -17.05 2.71 -2.19
N ILE A 43 -16.01 2.13 -1.61
CA ILE A 43 -15.96 1.77 -0.19
C ILE A 43 -14.99 2.71 0.53
N ASP A 44 -15.31 3.06 1.77
CA ASP A 44 -14.44 3.81 2.68
C ASP A 44 -14.15 2.97 3.94
N LEU A 45 -12.92 2.48 4.07
CA LEU A 45 -12.48 1.65 5.20
C LEU A 45 -12.35 2.43 6.51
N SER A 46 -12.42 3.76 6.46
CA SER A 46 -12.43 4.60 7.67
C SER A 46 -13.82 4.71 8.31
N ARG A 47 -14.86 4.17 7.67
CA ARG A 47 -16.24 4.26 8.14
C ARG A 47 -16.74 2.91 8.69
N PRO A 48 -17.64 2.95 9.68
CA PRO A 48 -18.32 1.74 10.13
C PRO A 48 -19.11 1.06 9.00
N PRO A 49 -19.18 -0.28 8.98
CA PRO A 49 -18.61 -1.19 9.97
C PRO A 49 -17.10 -1.45 9.76
N LEU A 50 -16.56 -1.17 8.58
CA LEU A 50 -15.20 -1.56 8.17
C LEU A 50 -14.08 -0.89 8.98
N SER A 51 -14.37 0.23 9.65
CA SER A 51 -13.42 0.87 10.56
C SER A 51 -13.06 0.02 11.77
N SER A 52 -13.87 -0.97 12.16
CA SER A 52 -13.52 -1.91 13.24
C SER A 52 -12.32 -2.78 12.88
N ASP A 53 -12.17 -3.08 11.59
CA ASP A 53 -11.17 -4.01 11.08
C ASP A 53 -9.87 -3.31 10.67
N ARG A 54 -9.67 -2.07 11.16
CA ARG A 54 -8.49 -1.25 10.87
C ARG A 54 -7.17 -2.02 11.03
N ALA A 55 -7.06 -2.84 12.08
CA ALA A 55 -5.86 -3.64 12.33
C ALA A 55 -5.56 -4.65 11.21
N ALA A 56 -6.59 -5.20 10.56
CA ALA A 56 -6.45 -6.09 9.42
C ALA A 56 -6.05 -5.32 8.15
N TRP A 57 -6.56 -4.09 7.96
CA TRP A 57 -6.22 -3.25 6.80
C TRP A 57 -4.80 -2.68 6.84
N THR A 58 -4.24 -2.51 8.05
CA THR A 58 -2.92 -1.91 8.25
C THR A 58 -1.87 -2.92 8.73
N HIS A 59 -2.12 -4.22 8.53
CA HIS A 59 -1.18 -5.24 8.98
C HIS A 59 0.13 -5.15 8.16
N PRO A 60 1.32 -5.07 8.79
CA PRO A 60 2.56 -4.70 8.09
C PRO A 60 3.14 -5.80 7.19
N SER A 61 2.70 -7.05 7.36
CA SER A 61 3.26 -8.21 6.68
C SER A 61 2.23 -9.27 6.26
N ASP A 62 0.94 -8.98 6.43
CA ASP A 62 -0.15 -9.89 6.08
C ASP A 62 -1.21 -9.09 5.34
N ASP A 63 -1.17 -9.21 4.01
CA ASP A 63 -2.09 -8.52 3.12
C ASP A 63 -3.30 -9.40 2.75
N SER A 64 -3.50 -10.56 3.39
CA SER A 64 -4.57 -11.49 3.01
C SER A 64 -5.96 -10.84 3.11
N ALA A 65 -6.20 -10.07 4.17
CA ALA A 65 -7.46 -9.36 4.38
C ALA A 65 -7.70 -8.28 3.31
N THR A 66 -6.68 -7.48 2.97
CA THR A 66 -6.80 -6.42 1.96
C THR A 66 -6.94 -6.99 0.55
N GLN A 67 -6.26 -8.11 0.25
CA GLN A 67 -6.40 -8.84 -1.00
C GLN A 67 -7.80 -9.43 -1.16
N ALA A 68 -8.31 -10.10 -0.13
CA ALA A 68 -9.66 -10.68 -0.13
C ALA A 68 -10.73 -9.59 -0.30
N LEU A 69 -10.60 -8.47 0.42
CA LEU A 69 -11.48 -7.31 0.25
C LEU A 69 -11.46 -6.79 -1.20
N ALA A 70 -10.27 -6.63 -1.79
CA ALA A 70 -10.13 -6.15 -3.16
C ALA A 70 -10.75 -7.11 -4.18
N GLU A 71 -10.64 -8.43 -3.97
CA GLU A 71 -11.30 -9.43 -4.78
C GLU A 71 -12.83 -9.30 -4.70
N GLN A 72 -13.39 -9.23 -3.49
CA GLN A 72 -14.84 -9.05 -3.30
C GLN A 72 -15.35 -7.74 -3.88
N ALA A 73 -14.59 -6.64 -3.72
CA ALA A 73 -14.92 -5.35 -4.30
C ALA A 73 -15.04 -5.42 -5.82
N ARG A 74 -14.12 -6.11 -6.50
CA ARG A 74 -14.21 -6.34 -7.95
C ARG A 74 -15.46 -7.12 -8.34
N HIS A 75 -15.77 -8.20 -7.62
CA HIS A 75 -16.98 -8.99 -7.88
C HIS A 75 -18.28 -8.18 -7.67
N ALA A 76 -18.27 -7.22 -6.72
CA ALA A 76 -19.39 -6.33 -6.45
C ALA A 76 -19.45 -5.09 -7.37
N GLY A 77 -18.49 -4.93 -8.28
CA GLY A 77 -18.39 -3.77 -9.18
C GLY A 77 -18.04 -2.47 -8.46
N ILE A 78 -17.33 -2.54 -7.34
CA ILE A 78 -16.75 -1.38 -6.66
C ILE A 78 -15.47 -1.00 -7.36
N THR A 79 -15.38 0.26 -7.78
CA THR A 79 -14.26 0.78 -8.58
C THR A 79 -13.21 1.46 -7.72
N THR A 80 -13.53 1.79 -6.46
CA THR A 80 -12.68 2.63 -5.61
C THR A 80 -12.78 2.18 -4.15
N ILE A 81 -11.63 2.00 -3.50
CA ILE A 81 -11.53 1.70 -2.06
C ILE A 81 -10.65 2.77 -1.40
N ARG A 82 -11.23 3.63 -0.58
CA ARG A 82 -10.50 4.60 0.23
C ARG A 82 -10.02 3.94 1.53
N TYR A 83 -8.74 4.15 1.86
CA TYR A 83 -8.13 3.63 3.08
C TYR A 83 -7.09 4.60 3.65
N GLN A 84 -6.79 4.47 4.95
CA GLN A 84 -5.75 5.25 5.61
C GLN A 84 -4.37 4.76 5.17
N SER A 85 -3.46 5.68 4.84
CA SER A 85 -2.12 5.28 4.43
C SER A 85 -1.36 4.68 5.62
N VAL A 86 -0.81 3.48 5.44
CA VAL A 86 0.08 2.87 6.44
C VAL A 86 1.40 3.63 6.54
N ARG A 87 1.82 4.28 5.44
CA ARG A 87 3.07 5.07 5.34
C ARG A 87 2.90 6.52 5.78
N ASP A 88 1.67 7.04 5.78
CA ASP A 88 1.31 8.39 6.20
C ASP A 88 0.02 8.30 7.05
N PRO A 89 0.14 8.09 8.37
CA PRO A 89 -1.02 7.86 9.23
C PRO A 89 -2.03 9.01 9.27
N ASP A 90 -1.62 10.24 8.96
CA ASP A 90 -2.55 11.38 8.93
C ASP A 90 -3.21 11.54 7.54
N GLY A 91 -2.73 10.78 6.56
CA GLY A 91 -3.16 10.79 5.17
C GLY A 91 -4.10 9.64 4.79
N PHE A 92 -4.90 9.88 3.74
CA PHE A 92 -5.69 8.85 3.08
C PHE A 92 -5.16 8.57 1.70
N CYS A 93 -5.04 7.29 1.37
CA CYS A 93 -4.84 6.87 -0.01
C CYS A 93 -6.18 6.94 -0.72
N TRP A 94 -6.26 7.84 -1.70
CA TRP A 94 -7.28 7.80 -2.73
C TRP A 94 -6.72 6.90 -3.82
N PRO A 95 -7.36 5.76 -4.13
CA PRO A 95 -6.90 4.95 -5.23
C PRO A 95 -7.16 5.71 -6.53
N CYS A 96 -6.19 5.62 -7.44
CA CYS A 96 -6.39 6.00 -8.83
C CYS A 96 -7.45 5.15 -9.51
#